data_AF-A0A7L2DM89-F1
#
_entry.id   AF-A0A7L2DM89-F1
#
_cell.length_a   1.000
_cell.length_b   1.000
_cell.length_c   1.000
_cell.angle_alpha   90.00
_cell.angle_beta   90.00
_cell.angle_gamma   90.00
#
_symmetry.space_group_name_H-M   'P 1'
#
loop_
_entity.id
_entity.type
_entity.pdbx_description
1 polymer ?
#
loop_
_entity_poly.entity_id
_entity_poly.type
_entity_poly.pdbx_seq_one_letter_code
_entity_poly.pdbx_strand_id
1 'polypeptide(L)'
;TLAAVLSKITTTNIATMIVGLTCIILLLTGKKINRRFKKKLPVPVPMEIIVVIIGTGVSAGMNLNESYKVKVVGSIPQGLRAPAVPQIQLNPAMLGDAVAIAIVGFSMAVSMAKIFALKHGYTIDGNQELIALGICNSVGSFFQTFPITCSMSRSLVQEGTGGKTQIAGALSSVIVLLVIVAIGYLFEPLPQ
;
A
#
# COMPACT_ATOMS: atom_id res chain seq x y z
N THR A 1 11.62 -10.04 -17.93
CA THR A 1 10.73 -10.14 -19.10
C THR A 1 9.86 -11.38 -18.97
N LEU A 2 8.70 -11.45 -19.65
CA LEU A 2 7.75 -12.58 -19.55
C LEU A 2 8.42 -13.94 -19.83
N ALA A 3 9.37 -13.99 -20.76
CA ALA A 3 10.18 -15.17 -21.05
C ALA A 3 11.02 -15.66 -19.86
N ALA A 4 11.55 -14.74 -19.05
CA ALA A 4 12.30 -15.10 -17.84
C ALA A 4 11.40 -15.69 -16.74
N VAL A 5 10.12 -15.28 -16.70
CA VAL A 5 9.13 -15.87 -15.79
C VAL A 5 8.76 -17.27 -16.26
N LEU A 6 8.44 -17.44 -17.55
CA LEU A 6 8.10 -18.73 -18.14
C LEU A 6 9.26 -19.76 -18.02
N SER A 7 10.49 -19.30 -18.20
CA SER A 7 11.69 -20.15 -18.05
C SER A 7 11.94 -20.61 -16.62
N LYS A 8 11.42 -19.90 -15.60
CA LYS A 8 11.61 -20.22 -14.17
C LYS A 8 10.43 -20.96 -13.53
N ILE A 9 9.41 -21.32 -14.30
CA ILE A 9 8.23 -22.04 -13.79
C ILE A 9 8.63 -23.33 -13.07
N THR A 10 9.57 -24.10 -13.62
CA THR A 10 10.02 -25.37 -13.05
C THR A 10 10.76 -25.22 -11.71
N THR A 11 11.30 -24.03 -11.41
CA THR A 11 12.01 -23.73 -10.16
C THR A 11 11.10 -23.14 -9.07
N THR A 12 9.77 -23.13 -9.31
CA THR A 12 8.82 -22.52 -8.38
C THR A 12 8.65 -23.35 -7.11
N ASN A 13 8.62 -22.66 -5.97
CA ASN A 13 8.32 -23.29 -4.70
C ASN A 13 6.80 -23.56 -4.58
N ILE A 14 6.44 -24.85 -4.49
CA ILE A 14 5.04 -25.29 -4.40
C ILE A 14 4.37 -24.75 -3.13
N ALA A 15 5.10 -24.65 -2.01
CA ALA A 15 4.56 -24.12 -0.76
C ALA A 15 4.18 -22.65 -0.89
N THR A 16 5.04 -21.83 -1.49
CA THR A 16 4.74 -20.41 -1.77
C THR A 16 3.53 -20.26 -2.68
N MET A 17 3.40 -21.13 -3.69
CA MET A 17 2.24 -21.13 -4.59
C MET A 17 0.93 -21.44 -3.84
N ILE A 18 0.93 -22.46 -2.98
CA ILE A 18 -0.24 -22.83 -2.16
C ILE A 18 -0.61 -21.67 -1.22
N VAL A 19 0.35 -21.11 -0.49
CA VAL A 19 0.12 -19.97 0.41
C VAL A 19 -0.49 -18.78 -0.35
N GLY A 20 0.09 -18.42 -1.50
CA GLY A 20 -0.42 -17.34 -2.34
C GLY A 20 -1.85 -17.60 -2.84
N LEU A 21 -2.13 -18.81 -3.34
CA LEU A 21 -3.47 -19.20 -3.77
C LEU A 21 -4.48 -19.14 -2.62
N THR A 22 -4.13 -19.66 -1.45
CA THR A 22 -4.96 -19.59 -0.25
C THR A 22 -5.23 -18.16 0.17
N CYS A 23 -4.21 -17.27 0.17
CA CYS A 23 -4.39 -15.85 0.45
C CYS A 23 -5.34 -15.17 -0.53
N ILE A 24 -5.22 -15.45 -1.84
CA ILE A 24 -6.13 -14.91 -2.86
C ILE A 24 -7.57 -15.38 -2.60
N ILE A 25 -7.78 -16.67 -2.36
CA ILE A 25 -9.10 -17.24 -2.08
C ILE A 25 -9.72 -16.60 -0.82
N LEU A 26 -8.93 -16.44 0.24
CA LEU A 26 -9.38 -15.80 1.50
C LEU A 26 -9.77 -14.34 1.28
N LEU A 27 -8.96 -13.55 0.56
CA LEU A 27 -9.27 -12.15 0.27
C LEU A 27 -10.52 -11.99 -0.60
N LEU A 28 -10.67 -12.83 -1.64
CA LEU A 28 -11.85 -12.80 -2.50
C LEU A 28 -13.11 -13.23 -1.74
N THR A 29 -13.01 -14.26 -0.90
CA THR A 29 -14.11 -14.73 -0.04
C THR A 29 -14.50 -13.65 0.95
N GLY A 30 -13.51 -13.03 1.62
CA GLY A 30 -13.71 -11.91 2.53
C GLY A 30 -14.42 -10.73 1.87
N LYS A 31 -13.99 -10.34 0.66
CA LYS A 31 -14.63 -9.27 -0.12
C LYS A 31 -16.08 -9.63 -0.49
N LYS A 32 -16.35 -10.90 -0.82
CA LYS A 32 -17.70 -11.40 -1.13
C LYS A 32 -18.60 -11.40 0.10
N ILE A 33 -18.09 -11.83 1.25
CA ILE A 33 -18.78 -11.77 2.55
C ILE A 33 -19.09 -10.32 2.91
N ASN A 34 -18.10 -9.44 2.85
CA ASN A 34 -18.27 -8.02 3.16
C ASN A 34 -19.35 -7.38 2.26
N ARG A 35 -19.40 -7.75 0.97
CA ARG A 35 -20.46 -7.31 0.05
C ARG A 35 -21.84 -7.89 0.39
N ARG A 36 -21.92 -9.14 0.85
CA ARG A 36 -23.18 -9.79 1.26
C ARG A 36 -23.73 -9.19 2.56
N PHE A 37 -22.86 -8.92 3.54
CA PHE A 37 -23.23 -8.40 4.86
C PHE A 37 -23.16 -6.88 4.96
N LYS A 38 -22.94 -6.17 3.84
CA LYS A 38 -22.92 -4.70 3.78
C LYS A 38 -24.17 -4.04 4.39
N LYS A 39 -25.33 -4.72 4.37
CA LYS A 39 -26.57 -4.21 4.97
C LYS A 39 -26.64 -4.36 6.50
N LYS A 40 -25.84 -5.26 7.08
CA LYS A 40 -25.85 -5.57 8.52
C LYS A 40 -24.64 -5.00 9.26
N LEU A 41 -23.53 -4.74 8.56
CA LEU A 41 -22.31 -4.22 9.16
C LEU A 41 -22.17 -2.72 8.88
N PRO A 42 -22.02 -1.87 9.92
CA PRO A 42 -21.86 -0.43 9.77
C PRO A 42 -20.49 -0.05 9.17
N VAL A 43 -19.49 -0.93 9.27
CA VAL A 43 -18.13 -0.72 8.77
C VAL A 43 -17.65 -1.94 7.97
N PRO A 44 -16.87 -1.75 6.89
CA PRO A 44 -16.29 -2.84 6.14
C PRO A 44 -15.27 -3.60 7.01
N VAL A 45 -15.33 -4.93 6.97
CA VAL A 45 -14.37 -5.78 7.70
C VAL A 45 -12.97 -5.66 7.08
N PRO A 46 -11.91 -5.37 7.86
CA PRO A 46 -10.54 -5.25 7.38
C PRO A 46 -9.92 -6.63 7.11
N MET A 47 -10.34 -7.26 6.02
CA MET A 47 -9.91 -8.62 5.63
C MET A 47 -8.41 -8.70 5.35
N GLU A 48 -7.82 -7.64 4.83
CA GLU A 48 -6.39 -7.55 4.53
C GLU A 48 -5.55 -7.74 5.79
N ILE A 49 -5.91 -7.07 6.88
CA ILE A 49 -5.22 -7.18 8.17
C ILE A 49 -5.39 -8.59 8.75
N ILE A 50 -6.60 -9.16 8.67
CA ILE A 50 -6.88 -10.51 9.16
C ILE A 50 -6.01 -11.55 8.43
N VAL A 51 -5.92 -11.46 7.10
CA VAL A 51 -5.09 -12.37 6.30
C VAL A 51 -3.61 -12.21 6.65
N VAL A 52 -3.14 -10.99 6.87
CA VAL A 52 -1.75 -10.73 7.31
C VAL A 52 -1.48 -11.35 8.67
N ILE A 53 -2.38 -11.19 9.66
CA ILE A 53 -2.22 -11.78 11.00
C ILE A 53 -2.19 -13.31 10.93
N ILE A 54 -3.14 -13.92 10.21
CA ILE A 54 -3.21 -15.38 10.06
C ILE A 54 -1.97 -15.90 9.31
N GLY A 55 -1.60 -15.26 8.20
CA GLY A 55 -0.43 -15.64 7.40
C GLY A 55 0.87 -15.55 8.19
N THR A 56 1.03 -14.49 8.99
CA THR A 56 2.17 -14.31 9.90
C THR A 56 2.18 -15.38 10.99
N GLY A 57 1.05 -15.66 11.63
CA GLY A 57 0.94 -16.67 12.68
C GLY A 57 1.19 -18.10 12.18
N VAL A 58 0.65 -18.45 11.01
CA VAL A 58 0.92 -19.75 10.37
C VAL A 58 2.39 -19.84 9.95
N SER A 59 2.95 -18.76 9.41
CA SER A 59 4.36 -18.72 9.01
C SER A 59 5.32 -18.92 10.19
N ALA A 60 5.05 -18.25 11.30
CA ALA A 60 5.81 -18.40 12.54
C ALA A 60 5.60 -19.78 13.19
N GLY A 61 4.37 -20.31 13.21
CA GLY A 61 4.06 -21.58 13.84
C GLY A 61 4.59 -22.80 13.08
N MET A 62 4.64 -22.74 11.75
CA MET A 62 5.12 -23.84 10.89
C MET A 62 6.54 -23.63 10.37
N ASN A 63 7.24 -22.56 10.78
CA ASN A 63 8.57 -22.18 10.31
C ASN A 63 8.73 -22.30 8.78
N LEU A 64 7.81 -21.68 8.02
CA LEU A 64 7.74 -21.84 6.56
C LEU A 64 9.03 -21.43 5.83
N ASN A 65 9.80 -20.51 6.40
CA ASN A 65 11.11 -20.11 5.86
C ASN A 65 12.12 -21.26 5.94
N GLU A 66 12.30 -21.88 7.11
CA GLU A 66 13.32 -22.92 7.31
C GLU A 66 12.90 -24.26 6.71
N SER A 67 11.65 -24.68 6.96
CA SER A 67 11.17 -26.01 6.53
C SER A 67 10.85 -26.07 5.04
N TYR A 68 10.32 -24.99 4.48
CA TYR A 68 9.81 -24.97 3.11
C TYR A 68 10.53 -23.97 2.20
N LYS A 69 11.56 -23.25 2.67
CA LYS A 69 12.28 -22.23 1.88
C LYS A 69 11.36 -21.17 1.28
N VAL A 70 10.26 -20.84 1.98
CA VAL A 70 9.37 -19.76 1.57
C VAL A 70 10.04 -18.44 1.93
N LYS A 71 10.15 -17.54 0.94
CA LYS A 71 10.74 -16.22 1.16
C LYS A 71 9.82 -15.39 2.05
N VAL A 72 10.34 -14.93 3.18
CA VAL A 72 9.64 -14.03 4.11
C VAL A 72 10.16 -12.61 4.00
N VAL A 73 9.47 -11.64 4.59
CA VAL A 73 9.89 -10.22 4.63
C VAL A 73 11.30 -10.08 5.22
N GLY A 74 11.58 -10.82 6.29
CA GLY A 74 12.88 -10.76 6.98
C GLY A 74 12.98 -9.54 7.88
N SER A 75 14.21 -9.17 8.26
CA SER A 75 14.46 -8.11 9.24
C SER A 75 13.93 -6.76 8.78
N ILE A 76 13.05 -6.15 9.56
CA ILE A 76 12.54 -4.80 9.30
C ILE A 76 13.29 -3.84 10.22
N PRO A 77 14.02 -2.84 9.69
CA PRO A 77 14.73 -1.88 10.52
C PRO A 77 13.75 -1.14 11.41
N GLN A 78 13.96 -1.21 12.72
CA GLN A 78 13.11 -0.55 13.70
C GLN A 78 13.40 0.95 13.76
N GLY A 79 12.34 1.74 13.94
CA GLY A 79 12.43 3.19 14.09
C GLY A 79 12.41 3.95 12.77
N LEU A 80 12.47 5.28 12.88
CA LEU A 80 12.52 6.18 11.74
C LEU A 80 13.96 6.36 11.27
N ARG A 81 14.17 6.37 9.96
CA ARG A 81 15.44 6.81 9.39
C ARG A 81 15.59 8.31 9.55
N ALA A 82 16.80 8.75 9.88
CA ALA A 82 17.11 10.17 9.96
C ALA A 82 16.87 10.85 8.59
N PRO A 83 16.38 12.11 8.58
CA PRO A 83 16.26 12.87 7.35
C PRO A 83 17.61 12.96 6.62
N ALA A 84 17.61 12.70 5.32
CA ALA A 84 18.77 12.77 4.45
C ALA A 84 18.50 13.74 3.30
N VAL A 85 19.50 14.56 2.95
CA VAL A 85 19.37 15.46 1.81
C VAL A 85 19.44 14.65 0.51
N PRO A 86 18.46 14.77 -0.40
CA PRO A 86 18.51 14.06 -1.68
C PRO A 86 19.71 14.53 -2.50
N GLN A 87 20.36 13.60 -3.19
CA GLN A 87 21.51 13.92 -4.03
C GLN A 87 21.08 14.82 -5.19
N ILE A 88 21.67 16.02 -5.27
CA ILE A 88 21.33 17.04 -6.28
C ILE A 88 21.97 16.74 -7.64
N GLN A 89 22.90 15.77 -7.70
CA GLN A 89 23.46 15.30 -8.96
C GLN A 89 22.39 14.52 -9.73
N LEU A 90 21.56 15.25 -10.49
CA LEU A 90 20.54 14.67 -11.35
C LEU A 90 21.21 13.83 -12.43
N ASN A 91 21.01 12.52 -12.35
CA ASN A 91 21.31 11.65 -13.46
C ASN A 91 20.31 11.97 -14.59
N PRO A 92 20.73 12.48 -15.76
CA PRO A 92 19.81 12.81 -16.85
C PRO A 92 19.00 11.59 -17.31
N ALA A 93 19.50 10.37 -17.08
CA ALA A 93 18.76 9.14 -17.32
C ALA A 93 17.48 8.99 -16.46
N MET A 94 17.43 9.59 -15.26
CA MET A 94 16.29 9.49 -14.35
C MET A 94 15.27 10.62 -14.52
N LEU A 95 15.63 11.71 -15.21
CA LEU A 95 14.76 12.86 -15.39
C LEU A 95 13.51 12.49 -16.20
N GLY A 96 13.67 11.68 -17.26
CA GLY A 96 12.56 11.19 -18.08
C GLY A 96 11.55 10.38 -17.27
N ASP A 97 12.04 9.44 -16.46
CA ASP A 97 11.22 8.61 -15.59
C ASP A 97 10.51 9.45 -14.51
N ALA A 98 11.21 10.42 -13.92
CA ALA A 98 10.64 11.30 -12.91
C ALA A 98 9.48 12.13 -13.47
N VAL A 99 9.63 12.70 -14.67
CA VAL A 99 8.57 13.45 -15.35
C VAL A 99 7.38 12.54 -15.67
N ALA A 100 7.63 11.32 -16.17
CA ALA A 100 6.57 10.36 -16.45
C ALA A 100 5.78 10.00 -15.17
N ILE A 101 6.48 9.72 -14.06
CA ILE A 101 5.86 9.42 -12.76
C ILE A 101 5.06 10.62 -12.24
N ALA A 102 5.59 11.84 -12.36
CA ALA A 102 4.90 13.05 -11.92
C ALA A 102 3.59 13.28 -12.70
N ILE A 103 3.62 13.13 -14.03
CA ILE A 103 2.43 13.28 -14.89
C ILE A 103 1.37 12.23 -14.55
N VAL A 104 1.76 10.96 -14.47
CA VAL A 104 0.85 9.86 -14.14
C VAL A 104 0.28 10.04 -12.73
N GLY A 105 1.14 10.34 -11.76
CA GLY A 105 0.76 10.56 -10.37
C GLY A 105 -0.22 11.72 -10.19
N PHE A 106 0.02 12.85 -10.84
CA PHE A 106 -0.87 14.01 -10.82
C PHE A 106 -2.20 13.72 -11.55
N SER A 107 -2.14 13.10 -12.72
CA SER A 107 -3.33 12.74 -13.50
C SER A 107 -4.26 11.82 -12.70
N MET A 108 -3.72 10.81 -12.01
CA MET A 108 -4.51 9.94 -11.13
C MET A 108 -5.12 10.71 -9.96
N ALA A 109 -4.34 11.59 -9.31
CA ALA A 109 -4.81 12.38 -8.17
C ALA A 109 -5.97 13.31 -8.55
N VAL A 110 -5.82 14.09 -9.62
CA VAL A 110 -6.87 15.01 -10.10
C VAL A 110 -8.08 14.24 -10.60
N SER A 111 -7.90 13.10 -11.27
CA SER A 111 -9.02 12.27 -11.72
C SER A 111 -9.86 11.79 -10.54
N MET A 112 -9.22 11.31 -9.46
CA MET A 112 -9.91 10.90 -8.25
C MET A 112 -10.62 12.09 -7.56
N ALA A 113 -9.94 13.23 -7.47
CA ALA A 113 -10.50 14.45 -6.89
C ALA A 113 -11.76 14.90 -7.65
N LYS A 114 -11.75 14.88 -8.99
CA LYS A 114 -12.91 15.21 -9.83
C LYS A 114 -14.08 14.26 -9.62
N ILE A 115 -13.82 12.96 -9.46
CA ILE A 115 -14.88 11.97 -9.19
C ILE A 115 -15.62 12.33 -7.90
N PHE A 116 -14.90 12.65 -6.82
CA PHE A 116 -15.52 13.05 -5.56
C PHE A 116 -16.16 14.43 -5.61
N ALA A 117 -15.56 15.38 -6.32
CA ALA A 117 -16.10 16.72 -6.55
C ALA A 117 -17.47 16.66 -7.23
N LEU A 118 -17.59 15.88 -8.32
CA LEU A 118 -18.84 15.63 -9.00
C LEU A 118 -19.86 14.91 -8.12
N LYS A 119 -19.41 13.93 -7.33
CA LYS A 119 -20.29 13.14 -6.46
C LYS A 119 -20.87 13.94 -5.28
N HIS A 120 -20.09 14.87 -4.72
CA HIS A 120 -20.48 15.65 -3.54
C HIS A 120 -20.81 17.12 -3.84
N GLY A 121 -20.74 17.55 -5.10
CA GLY A 121 -21.16 18.89 -5.53
C GLY A 121 -20.22 20.03 -5.12
N TYR A 122 -18.92 19.76 -4.95
CA TYR A 122 -17.91 20.79 -4.69
C TYR A 122 -16.99 20.98 -5.89
N THR A 123 -16.22 22.08 -5.92
CA THR A 123 -15.24 22.38 -6.96
C THR A 123 -13.83 22.03 -6.50
N ILE A 124 -12.97 21.67 -7.45
CA ILE A 124 -11.55 21.44 -7.20
C ILE A 124 -10.70 22.42 -7.99
N ASP A 125 -9.57 22.80 -7.42
CA ASP A 125 -8.54 23.57 -8.11
C ASP A 125 -7.35 22.64 -8.42
N GLY A 126 -7.13 22.39 -9.72
CA GLY A 126 -6.03 21.53 -10.17
C GLY A 126 -4.65 22.10 -9.87
N ASN A 127 -4.49 23.42 -9.84
CA ASN A 127 -3.21 24.05 -9.51
C ASN A 127 -2.89 23.84 -8.03
N GLN A 128 -3.90 23.96 -7.17
CA GLN A 128 -3.74 23.69 -5.73
C GLN A 128 -3.38 22.23 -5.46
N GLU A 129 -4.02 21.28 -6.15
CA GLU A 129 -3.67 19.85 -6.05
C GLU A 129 -2.25 19.56 -6.55
N LEU A 130 -1.80 20.25 -7.62
CA LEU A 130 -0.45 20.09 -8.16
C LEU A 130 0.60 20.58 -7.15
N ILE A 131 0.39 21.78 -6.58
CA ILE A 131 1.27 22.37 -5.58
C ILE A 131 1.32 21.48 -4.33
N ALA A 132 0.15 21.02 -3.85
CA ALA A 132 0.08 20.14 -2.69
C ALA A 132 0.85 18.83 -2.91
N LEU A 133 0.66 18.18 -4.06
CA LEU A 133 1.37 16.94 -4.40
C LEU A 133 2.88 17.17 -4.55
N GLY A 134 3.28 18.30 -5.13
CA GLY A 134 4.68 18.70 -5.27
C GLY A 134 5.35 18.93 -3.93
N ILE A 135 4.69 19.63 -3.00
CA ILE A 135 5.20 19.86 -1.64
C ILE A 135 5.32 18.52 -0.89
N CYS A 136 4.30 17.66 -0.95
CA CYS A 136 4.33 16.36 -0.28
C CYS A 136 5.49 15.48 -0.74
N ASN A 137 5.74 15.40 -2.05
CA ASN A 137 6.85 14.61 -2.60
C ASN A 137 8.21 15.27 -2.32
N SER A 138 8.28 16.59 -2.35
CA SER A 138 9.51 17.33 -2.06
C SER A 138 9.93 17.15 -0.60
N VAL A 139 9.00 17.32 0.35
CA VAL A 139 9.23 17.06 1.78
C VAL A 139 9.52 15.58 2.02
N GLY A 140 8.77 14.67 1.40
CA GLY A 140 8.97 13.23 1.51
C GLY A 140 10.35 12.76 1.05
N SER A 141 10.94 13.43 0.06
CA SER A 141 12.28 13.09 -0.45
C SER A 141 13.36 13.14 0.64
N PHE A 142 13.23 14.03 1.63
CA PHE A 142 14.15 14.11 2.76
C PHE A 142 14.04 12.92 3.72
N PHE A 143 12.92 12.21 3.70
CA PHE A 143 12.67 11.04 4.55
C PHE A 143 12.87 9.71 3.79
N GLN A 144 13.57 9.73 2.65
CA GLN A 144 13.87 8.54 1.84
C GLN A 144 12.61 7.80 1.35
N THR A 145 11.52 8.53 1.06
CA THR A 145 10.27 7.94 0.59
C THR A 145 10.24 7.78 -0.93
N PHE A 146 9.49 6.79 -1.41
CA PHE A 146 9.10 6.70 -2.82
C PHE A 146 8.09 7.80 -3.19
N PRO A 147 7.98 8.18 -4.48
CA PRO A 147 6.98 9.13 -4.92
C PRO A 147 5.56 8.66 -4.57
N ILE A 148 4.76 9.56 -4.01
CA ILE A 148 3.40 9.28 -3.54
C ILE A 148 2.36 9.91 -4.48
N THR A 149 1.16 9.30 -4.48
CA THR A 149 -0.05 9.82 -5.14
C THR A 149 -1.30 9.40 -4.34
N CYS A 150 -2.49 9.67 -4.88
CA CYS A 150 -3.76 9.27 -4.31
C CYS A 150 -3.92 7.74 -4.22
N SER A 151 -4.76 7.27 -3.30
CA SER A 151 -5.07 5.86 -3.14
C SER A 151 -6.56 5.62 -3.31
N MET A 152 -6.95 5.20 -4.51
CA MET A 152 -8.36 4.97 -4.87
C MET A 152 -9.05 4.02 -3.86
N SER A 153 -8.44 2.88 -3.54
CA SER A 153 -9.01 1.91 -2.61
C SER A 153 -9.25 2.50 -1.21
N ARG A 154 -8.27 3.23 -0.64
CA ARG A 154 -8.40 3.83 0.70
C ARG A 154 -9.43 4.95 0.73
N SER A 155 -9.42 5.82 -0.29
CA SER A 155 -10.38 6.93 -0.38
C SER A 155 -11.82 6.43 -0.56
N LEU A 156 -12.06 5.35 -1.33
CA LEU A 156 -13.39 4.75 -1.47
C LEU A 156 -13.88 4.10 -0.17
N VAL A 157 -12.99 3.50 0.61
CA VAL A 157 -13.36 2.95 1.92
C VAL A 157 -13.69 4.07 2.90
N GLN A 158 -12.89 5.14 2.93
CA GLN A 158 -13.14 6.31 3.78
C GLN A 158 -14.46 7.01 3.41
N GLU A 159 -14.71 7.25 2.13
CA GLU A 159 -15.96 7.86 1.66
C GLU A 159 -17.16 6.93 1.89
N GLY A 160 -17.00 5.64 1.61
CA GLY A 160 -18.04 4.63 1.84
C GLY A 160 -18.39 4.38 3.31
N THR A 161 -17.52 4.78 4.25
CA THR A 161 -17.78 4.77 5.69
C THR A 161 -18.29 6.11 6.23
N GLY A 162 -18.53 7.08 5.35
CA GLY A 162 -19.08 8.40 5.72
C GLY A 162 -18.03 9.42 6.16
N GLY A 163 -16.74 9.19 5.88
CA GLY A 163 -15.68 10.15 6.17
C GLY A 163 -15.82 11.43 5.33
N LYS A 164 -15.92 12.59 5.98
CA LYS A 164 -16.13 13.90 5.34
C LYS A 164 -14.95 14.86 5.47
N THR A 165 -13.97 14.54 6.30
CA THR A 165 -12.85 15.44 6.64
C THR A 165 -11.49 14.75 6.43
N GLN A 166 -10.45 15.56 6.25
CA GLN A 166 -9.06 15.08 6.10
C GLN A 166 -8.47 14.51 7.41
N ILE A 167 -9.17 14.69 8.54
CA ILE A 167 -8.78 14.17 9.86
C ILE A 167 -8.62 12.64 9.80
N ALA A 168 -9.46 11.95 9.02
CA ALA A 168 -9.33 10.50 8.84
C ALA A 168 -7.99 10.11 8.19
N GLY A 169 -7.47 10.92 7.27
CA GLY A 169 -6.14 10.76 6.68
C GLY A 169 -5.02 11.00 7.69
N ALA A 170 -5.14 12.04 8.53
CA ALA A 170 -4.19 12.34 9.60
C ALA A 170 -4.16 11.24 10.68
N LEU A 171 -5.32 10.73 11.10
CA LEU A 171 -5.38 9.59 12.02
C LEU A 171 -4.75 8.34 11.40
N SER A 172 -4.98 8.11 10.10
CA SER A 172 -4.37 6.99 9.38
C SER A 172 -2.84 7.09 9.35
N SER A 173 -2.28 8.28 9.14
CA SER A 173 -0.82 8.47 9.14
C SER A 173 -0.21 8.26 10.53
N VAL A 174 -0.88 8.71 11.60
CA VAL A 174 -0.47 8.45 12.99
C VAL A 174 -0.47 6.95 13.30
N ILE A 175 -1.49 6.22 12.88
CA ILE A 175 -1.56 4.77 13.08
C ILE A 175 -0.43 4.07 12.31
N VAL A 176 -0.18 4.45 11.05
CA VAL A 176 0.92 3.89 10.26
C VAL A 176 2.26 4.16 10.92
N LEU A 177 2.48 5.37 11.44
CA LEU A 177 3.68 5.72 12.19
C LEU A 177 3.87 4.81 13.42
N LEU A 178 2.81 4.60 14.21
CA LEU A 178 2.85 3.70 15.37
C LEU A 178 3.17 2.26 14.96
N VAL A 179 2.57 1.77 13.87
CA VAL A 179 2.83 0.42 13.36
C VAL A 179 4.30 0.26 12.97
N ILE A 180 4.88 1.24 12.26
CA ILE A 180 6.28 1.21 11.84
C ILE A 180 7.23 1.22 13.05
N VAL A 181 6.95 2.05 14.06
CA VAL A 181 7.85 2.22 15.21
C VAL A 181 7.72 1.08 16.23
N ALA A 182 6.52 0.58 16.49
CA ALA A 182 6.26 -0.34 17.61
C ALA A 182 5.96 -1.79 17.18
N ILE A 183 5.33 -2.00 16.01
CA ILE A 183 4.73 -3.29 15.62
C ILE A 183 5.48 -3.91 14.42
N GLY A 184 6.41 -3.18 13.79
CA GLY A 184 7.12 -3.59 12.58
C GLY A 184 7.72 -5.00 12.65
N TYR A 185 8.28 -5.39 13.78
CA TYR A 185 8.92 -6.70 13.97
C TYR A 185 7.94 -7.88 13.87
N LEU A 186 6.64 -7.67 14.09
CA LEU A 186 5.66 -8.75 13.94
C LEU A 186 5.52 -9.20 12.48
N PHE A 187 5.91 -8.38 11.51
CA PHE A 187 5.77 -8.69 10.09
C PHE A 187 6.99 -9.41 9.51
N GLU A 188 8.06 -9.63 10.26
CA GLU A 188 9.26 -10.31 9.76
C GLU A 188 9.01 -11.73 9.22
N PRO A 189 8.20 -12.60 9.88
CA PRO A 189 7.93 -13.94 9.37
C PRO A 189 6.85 -13.95 8.28
N LEU A 190 6.28 -12.82 7.87
CA LEU A 190 5.24 -12.77 6.85
C LEU A 190 5.79 -13.31 5.50
N PRO A 191 5.11 -14.26 4.83
CA PRO A 191 5.50 -14.73 3.51
C PRO A 191 5.32 -13.64 2.44
N GLN A 192 6.27 -13.56 1.50
CA GLN A 192 6.26 -12.59 0.38
C GLN A 192 5.31 -12.99 -0.75
#